data_AF-A0A352R809-F1
#
_entry.id   AF-A0A352R809-F1
#
_cell.length_a   1.000
_cell.length_b   1.000
_cell.length_c   1.000
_cell.angle_alpha   90.00
_cell.angle_beta   90.00
_cell.angle_gamma   90.00
#
_symmetry.space_group_name_H-M   'P 1'
#
loop_
_entity.id
_entity.type
_entity.pdbx_description
1 polymer ?
#
loop_
_entity_poly.entity_id
_entity_poly.type
_entity_poly.pdbx_seq_one_letter_code
_entity_poly.pdbx_strand_id
1 'polypeptide(L)'
;MKEKRLKVDSIRIIILNIVILLSIVSCKKTNEKEDEFSISPNESFVEKFGNTNLTDSLKSRIHKGDTIAYDNLKEIYYLSGYKKEFFFYSYYMAKNFKYIDAYEDCFSNLKHTKNDNSDAVLNKTTEYFLLKAYEKNPKSLEYLVIEFYGEKENIPKSDSILVIK
;
A
#
# COMPACT_ATOMS: atom_id res chain seq x y z
N MET A 1 10.31 -69.10 14.60
CA MET A 1 9.36 -67.96 14.54
C MET A 1 10.01 -66.56 14.74
N LYS A 2 11.15 -66.44 15.44
CA LYS A 2 11.88 -65.17 15.64
C LYS A 2 12.57 -64.61 14.37
N GLU A 3 13.10 -65.48 13.52
CA GLU A 3 13.91 -65.10 12.35
C GLU A 3 13.12 -64.38 11.23
N LYS A 4 11.84 -64.74 11.05
CA LYS A 4 10.94 -64.06 10.10
C LYS A 4 10.55 -62.65 10.57
N ARG A 5 10.50 -62.38 11.88
CA ARG A 5 10.17 -61.04 12.41
C ARG A 5 11.32 -60.05 12.22
N LEU A 6 12.56 -60.48 12.49
CA LEU A 6 13.77 -59.68 12.26
C LEU A 6 13.90 -59.20 10.81
N LYS A 7 13.62 -60.06 9.82
CA LYS A 7 13.65 -59.67 8.40
C LYS A 7 12.60 -58.63 8.04
N VAL A 8 11.40 -58.70 8.61
CA VAL A 8 10.31 -57.75 8.34
C VAL A 8 10.63 -56.37 8.93
N ASP A 9 11.24 -56.33 10.11
CA ASP A 9 11.64 -55.08 10.76
C ASP A 9 12.81 -54.41 10.02
N SER A 10 13.78 -55.18 9.52
CA SER A 10 14.85 -54.67 8.65
C SER A 10 14.31 -54.11 7.32
N ILE A 11 13.32 -54.76 6.71
CA ILE A 11 12.68 -54.27 5.47
C ILE A 11 11.93 -52.95 5.73
N ARG A 12 11.24 -52.81 6.87
CA ARG A 12 10.55 -51.57 7.25
C ARG A 12 11.51 -50.40 7.45
N ILE A 13 12.67 -50.65 8.06
CA ILE A 13 13.72 -49.63 8.25
C ILE A 13 14.31 -49.20 6.90
N ILE A 14 14.51 -50.12 5.96
CA ILE A 14 15.01 -49.80 4.61
C ILE A 14 13.99 -48.95 3.84
N ILE A 15 12.70 -49.31 3.88
CA ILE A 15 11.64 -48.54 3.22
C ILE A 15 11.54 -47.13 3.81
N LEU A 16 11.61 -46.99 5.14
CA LEU A 16 11.57 -45.69 5.81
C LEU A 16 12.73 -44.78 5.38
N ASN A 17 13.94 -45.34 5.25
CA ASN A 17 15.11 -44.58 4.78
C ASN A 17 15.00 -44.18 3.30
N ILE A 18 14.42 -45.02 2.43
CA ILE A 18 14.20 -44.67 1.01
C ILE A 18 13.18 -43.52 0.87
N VAL A 19 12.12 -43.51 1.68
CA VAL A 19 11.12 -42.42 1.68
C VAL A 19 11.74 -41.09 2.12
N ILE A 20 12.61 -41.11 3.13
CA ILE A 20 13.36 -39.92 3.58
C ILE A 20 14.32 -39.44 2.47
N LEU A 21 15.01 -40.35 1.78
CA LEU A 21 15.94 -40.02 0.71
C LEU A 21 15.26 -39.42 -0.54
N LEU A 22 14.01 -39.79 -0.82
CA LEU A 22 13.24 -39.22 -1.94
C LEU A 22 12.69 -37.82 -1.65
N SER A 23 12.66 -37.40 -0.38
CA SER A 23 12.11 -36.11 0.04
C SER A 23 13.08 -34.93 -0.19
N ILE A 24 14.38 -35.21 -0.39
CA ILE A 24 15.44 -34.20 -0.60
C ILE A 24 15.71 -33.87 -2.08
N VAL A 25 15.02 -34.51 -3.03
CA VAL A 25 15.25 -34.32 -4.49
C VAL A 25 14.17 -33.45 -5.16
N SER A 26 13.17 -32.96 -4.43
CA SER A 26 12.16 -32.04 -4.98
C SER A 26 12.42 -30.57 -4.60
N CYS A 27 13.62 -30.10 -4.93
CA CYS A 27 13.93 -28.67 -5.00
C CYS A 27 14.89 -28.46 -6.19
N LYS A 28 14.37 -28.65 -7.41
CA LYS A 28 15.00 -28.06 -8.59
C LYS A 28 14.72 -26.56 -8.52
N LYS A 29 15.62 -25.82 -7.87
CA LYS A 29 15.75 -24.40 -8.16
C LYS A 29 16.26 -24.33 -9.60
N THR A 30 15.38 -24.01 -10.53
CA THR A 30 15.77 -23.65 -11.88
C THR A 30 16.66 -22.42 -11.71
N ASN A 31 17.98 -22.62 -11.78
CA ASN A 31 18.92 -21.51 -11.93
C ASN A 31 18.78 -21.03 -13.37
N GLU A 32 17.66 -20.38 -13.66
CA GLU A 32 17.64 -19.38 -14.71
C GLU A 32 18.62 -18.32 -14.23
N LYS A 33 19.75 -18.22 -14.94
CA LYS A 33 20.56 -17.01 -14.88
C LYS A 33 19.70 -15.93 -15.53
N GLU A 34 18.79 -15.35 -14.76
CA GLU A 34 18.36 -13.99 -15.05
C GLU A 34 19.66 -13.18 -14.92
N ASP A 35 20.14 -12.66 -16.05
CA ASP A 35 21.04 -11.53 -16.01
C ASP A 35 20.30 -10.45 -15.22
N GLU A 36 20.63 -10.35 -13.93
CA GLU A 36 20.11 -9.35 -13.02
C GLU A 36 20.73 -8.02 -13.49
N PHE A 37 20.20 -7.49 -14.59
CA PHE A 37 20.34 -6.10 -14.92
C PHE A 37 19.67 -5.38 -13.77
N SER A 38 20.47 -4.93 -12.80
CA SER A 38 20.00 -4.16 -11.67
C SER A 38 19.55 -2.81 -12.21
N ILE A 39 18.34 -2.77 -12.78
CA ILE A 39 17.67 -1.55 -13.16
C ILE A 39 17.58 -0.75 -11.86
N SER A 40 18.23 0.40 -11.82
CA SER A 40 18.17 1.22 -10.62
C SER A 40 16.70 1.56 -10.34
N PRO A 41 16.27 1.71 -9.08
CA PRO A 41 14.89 2.14 -8.77
C PRO A 41 14.48 3.40 -9.54
N ASN A 42 15.45 4.27 -9.83
CA ASN A 42 15.27 5.47 -10.63
C ASN A 42 14.99 5.18 -12.12
N GLU A 43 15.65 4.18 -12.69
CA GLU A 43 15.48 3.78 -14.09
C GLU A 43 14.14 3.06 -14.33
N SER A 44 13.73 2.18 -13.41
CA SER A 44 12.39 1.57 -13.43
C SER A 44 11.28 2.62 -13.27
N PHE A 45 11.52 3.64 -12.44
CA PHE A 45 10.59 4.76 -12.29
C PHE A 45 10.46 5.60 -13.56
N VAL A 46 11.57 6.00 -14.19
CA VAL A 46 11.55 6.79 -15.44
C VAL A 46 10.81 6.05 -16.54
N GLU A 47 11.01 4.73 -16.64
CA GLU A 47 10.28 3.87 -17.59
C GLU A 47 8.76 3.87 -17.31
N LYS A 48 8.36 3.64 -16.05
CA LYS A 48 6.94 3.61 -15.66
C LYS A 48 6.25 4.97 -15.88
N PHE A 49 6.92 6.07 -15.53
CA PHE A 49 6.37 7.42 -15.69
C PHE A 49 6.26 7.82 -17.16
N GLY A 50 7.26 7.47 -17.98
CA GLY A 50 7.24 7.70 -19.42
C GLY A 50 6.20 6.86 -20.17
N ASN A 51 5.66 5.80 -19.54
CA ASN A 51 4.64 4.94 -20.10
C ASN A 51 3.23 5.53 -19.92
N THR A 52 2.82 6.37 -20.87
CA THR A 52 1.49 7.02 -20.88
C THR A 52 0.35 6.01 -20.92
N ASN A 53 0.49 4.90 -21.67
CA ASN A 53 -0.53 3.85 -21.73
C ASN A 53 -0.77 3.19 -20.36
N LEU A 54 0.29 2.95 -19.60
CA LEU A 54 0.19 2.42 -18.24
C LEU A 54 -0.54 3.41 -17.34
N THR A 55 -0.10 4.67 -17.31
CA THR A 55 -0.69 5.68 -16.43
C THR A 55 -2.16 5.95 -16.77
N ASP A 56 -2.53 6.03 -18.06
CA ASP A 56 -3.92 6.20 -18.49
C ASP A 56 -4.81 5.00 -18.12
N SER A 57 -4.28 3.78 -18.22
CA SER A 57 -4.97 2.56 -17.76
C SER A 57 -5.23 2.59 -16.25
N LEU A 58 -4.23 2.99 -15.45
CA LEU A 58 -4.36 3.13 -14.00
C LEU A 58 -5.44 4.18 -13.65
N LYS A 59 -5.39 5.36 -14.28
CA LYS A 59 -6.38 6.44 -14.10
C LYS A 59 -7.80 5.97 -14.40
N SER A 60 -8.00 5.24 -15.50
CA SER A 60 -9.31 4.69 -15.87
C SER A 60 -9.84 3.69 -14.85
N ARG A 61 -8.97 2.85 -14.27
CA ARG A 61 -9.32 1.89 -13.22
C ARG A 61 -9.63 2.56 -11.88
N ILE A 62 -8.92 3.63 -11.53
CA ILE A 62 -9.20 4.46 -10.35
C ILE A 62 -10.61 5.05 -10.42
N HIS A 63 -11.07 5.46 -11.60
CA HIS A 63 -12.46 5.91 -11.78
C HIS A 63 -13.52 4.84 -11.49
N LYS A 64 -13.11 3.56 -11.38
CA LYS A 64 -13.96 2.43 -11.00
C LYS A 64 -13.73 1.95 -9.56
N GLY A 65 -12.89 2.65 -8.79
CA GLY A 65 -12.61 2.34 -7.38
C GLY A 65 -11.52 1.29 -7.16
N ASP A 66 -10.68 1.05 -8.17
CA ASP A 66 -9.58 0.08 -8.07
C ASP A 66 -8.44 0.62 -7.19
N THR A 67 -8.32 0.07 -5.98
CA THR A 67 -7.31 0.49 -4.99
C THR A 67 -5.89 0.10 -5.41
N ILE A 68 -5.72 -1.03 -6.09
CA ILE A 68 -4.41 -1.46 -6.60
C ILE A 68 -3.93 -0.49 -7.68
N ALA A 69 -4.85 -0.04 -8.55
CA ALA A 69 -4.52 0.98 -9.55
C ALA A 69 -4.15 2.32 -8.89
N TYR A 70 -4.84 2.69 -7.81
CA TYR A 70 -4.54 3.87 -7.02
C TYR A 70 -3.13 3.80 -6.38
N ASP A 71 -2.79 2.70 -5.72
CA ASP A 71 -1.50 2.54 -5.05
C ASP A 71 -0.34 2.54 -6.06
N ASN A 72 -0.51 1.90 -7.22
CA ASN A 72 0.46 1.95 -8.30
C ASN A 72 0.63 3.38 -8.86
N LEU A 73 -0.46 4.13 -9.01
CA LEU A 73 -0.38 5.53 -9.47
C LEU A 73 0.31 6.41 -8.42
N LYS A 74 0.05 6.17 -7.13
CA LYS A 74 0.72 6.86 -6.01
C LYS A 74 2.24 6.71 -6.08
N GLU A 75 2.73 5.49 -6.28
CA GLU A 75 4.17 5.21 -6.41
C GLU A 75 4.79 6.03 -7.56
N ILE A 76 4.15 6.00 -8.73
CA ILE A 76 4.61 6.76 -9.92
C ILE A 76 4.59 8.27 -9.66
N TYR A 77 3.58 8.78 -8.96
CA TYR A 77 3.40 10.24 -8.82
C TYR A 77 4.23 10.82 -7.68
N TYR A 78 4.50 10.03 -6.65
CA TYR A 78 5.37 10.42 -5.55
C TYR A 78 6.81 10.67 -6.04
N LEU A 79 7.30 9.82 -6.94
CA LEU A 79 8.66 9.90 -7.48
C LEU A 79 8.82 10.93 -8.61
N SER A 80 7.73 11.28 -9.32
CA SER A 80 7.77 12.22 -10.46
C SER A 80 7.54 13.69 -10.11
N GLY A 81 7.12 13.99 -8.88
CA GLY A 81 6.78 15.35 -8.47
C GLY A 81 5.40 15.83 -8.92
N TYR A 82 4.58 14.98 -9.54
CA TYR A 82 3.21 15.27 -10.00
C TYR A 82 2.17 15.22 -8.87
N LYS A 83 2.54 15.70 -7.68
CA LYS A 83 1.71 15.67 -6.47
C LYS A 83 0.33 16.33 -6.65
N LYS A 84 0.26 17.41 -7.43
CA LYS A 84 -1.00 18.12 -7.71
C LYS A 84 -1.99 17.25 -8.50
N GLU A 85 -1.51 16.50 -9.49
CA GLU A 85 -2.37 15.61 -10.26
C GLU A 85 -2.76 14.38 -9.43
N PHE A 86 -1.84 13.87 -8.59
CA PHE A 86 -2.18 12.79 -7.66
C PHE A 86 -3.30 13.18 -6.70
N PHE A 87 -3.26 14.41 -6.17
CA PHE A 87 -4.29 14.93 -5.28
C PHE A 87 -5.70 14.84 -5.88
N PHE A 88 -5.86 15.04 -7.19
CA PHE A 88 -7.16 14.86 -7.86
C PHE A 88 -7.69 13.43 -7.69
N TYR A 89 -6.83 12.43 -7.91
CA TYR A 89 -7.20 11.02 -7.78
C TYR A 89 -7.42 10.61 -6.32
N SER A 90 -6.61 11.12 -5.38
CA SER A 90 -6.84 10.94 -3.93
C SER A 90 -8.19 11.51 -3.53
N TYR A 91 -8.50 12.74 -3.95
CA TYR A 91 -9.79 13.36 -3.66
C TYR A 91 -10.95 12.52 -4.22
N TYR A 92 -10.83 12.07 -5.48
CA TYR A 92 -11.83 11.25 -6.14
C TYR A 92 -12.07 9.93 -5.39
N MET A 93 -11.02 9.22 -4.99
CA MET A 93 -11.11 7.96 -4.25
C MET A 93 -11.69 8.14 -2.85
N ALA A 94 -11.26 9.19 -2.15
CA ALA A 94 -11.77 9.53 -0.82
C ALA A 94 -13.28 9.82 -0.88
N LYS A 95 -13.72 10.66 -1.83
CA LYS A 95 -15.12 11.11 -1.90
C LYS A 95 -16.06 10.04 -2.46
N ASN A 96 -15.68 9.35 -3.53
CA ASN A 96 -16.59 8.43 -4.24
C ASN A 96 -16.56 7.01 -3.68
N PHE A 97 -15.40 6.54 -3.21
CA PHE A 97 -15.23 5.17 -2.73
C PHE A 97 -14.93 5.07 -1.24
N LYS A 98 -14.77 6.21 -0.54
CA LYS A 98 -14.47 6.26 0.90
C LYS A 98 -13.19 5.50 1.27
N TYR A 99 -12.24 5.42 0.34
CA TYR A 99 -10.97 4.72 0.53
C TYR A 99 -10.13 5.45 1.59
N ILE A 100 -9.68 4.72 2.62
CA ILE A 100 -9.07 5.30 3.82
C ILE A 100 -7.75 6.02 3.47
N ASP A 101 -6.87 5.32 2.76
CA ASP A 101 -5.54 5.82 2.40
C ASP A 101 -5.64 7.08 1.53
N ALA A 102 -6.71 7.20 0.74
CA ALA A 102 -6.97 8.39 -0.04
C ALA A 102 -7.35 9.62 0.81
N TYR A 103 -8.00 9.44 1.97
CA TYR A 103 -8.21 10.54 2.92
C TYR A 103 -6.88 11.02 3.52
N GLU A 104 -6.01 10.08 3.90
CA GLU A 104 -4.67 10.40 4.42
C GLU A 104 -3.79 11.09 3.38
N ASP A 105 -3.84 10.63 2.13
CA ASP A 105 -3.11 11.25 1.03
C ASP A 105 -3.63 12.67 0.72
N CYS A 106 -4.94 12.89 0.79
CA CYS A 106 -5.50 14.25 0.68
C CYS A 106 -4.98 15.17 1.78
N PHE A 107 -4.99 14.70 3.03
CA PHE A 107 -4.43 15.46 4.16
C PHE A 107 -2.94 15.78 3.93
N SER A 108 -2.14 14.78 3.56
CA SER A 108 -0.70 14.92 3.35
C SER A 108 -0.38 15.94 2.23
N ASN A 109 -1.13 15.91 1.12
CA ASN A 109 -0.95 16.88 0.04
C ASN A 109 -1.32 18.31 0.46
N LEU A 110 -2.39 18.48 1.23
CA LEU A 110 -2.87 19.81 1.65
C LEU A 110 -2.07 20.40 2.82
N LYS A 111 -1.59 19.58 3.76
CA LYS A 111 -0.74 19.97 4.89
C LYS A 111 0.45 20.80 4.44
N HIS A 112 1.11 20.40 3.35
CA HIS A 112 2.28 21.10 2.82
C HIS A 112 1.95 22.38 2.04
N THR A 113 0.68 22.59 1.70
CA THR A 113 0.19 23.82 1.06
C THR A 113 -0.20 24.86 2.11
N LYS A 114 -0.38 24.46 3.37
CA LYS A 114 -0.75 25.34 4.48
C LYS A 114 0.43 26.23 4.90
N ASN A 115 0.26 27.54 4.78
CA ASN A 115 1.08 28.58 5.41
C ASN A 115 0.21 29.51 6.29
N ASP A 116 0.83 30.46 6.99
CA ASP A 116 0.14 31.40 7.91
C ASP A 116 -0.96 32.25 7.23
N ASN A 117 -0.95 32.35 5.89
CA ASN A 117 -1.93 33.08 5.08
C ASN A 117 -2.95 32.16 4.38
N SER A 118 -3.03 30.89 4.76
CA SER A 118 -3.97 29.95 4.14
C SER A 118 -5.41 30.36 4.43
N ASP A 119 -6.25 30.37 3.38
CA ASP A 119 -7.68 30.60 3.54
C ASP A 119 -8.29 29.57 4.52
N ALA A 120 -9.26 30.03 5.32
CA ALA A 120 -10.02 29.23 6.26
C ALA A 120 -10.64 27.99 5.62
N VAL A 121 -11.00 28.07 4.32
CA VAL A 121 -11.51 26.92 3.55
C VAL A 121 -10.45 25.83 3.40
N LEU A 122 -9.21 26.18 3.04
CA LEU A 122 -8.12 25.22 2.90
C LEU A 122 -7.80 24.56 4.25
N ASN A 123 -7.76 25.35 5.32
CA ASN A 123 -7.51 24.85 6.67
C ASN A 123 -8.56 23.82 7.10
N LYS A 124 -9.84 24.16 6.98
CA LYS A 124 -10.94 23.26 7.32
C LYS A 124 -11.00 22.03 6.41
N THR A 125 -10.67 22.17 5.13
CA THR A 125 -10.60 21.03 4.19
C THR A 125 -9.49 20.07 4.58
N THR A 126 -8.31 20.59 4.91
CA THR A 126 -7.16 19.79 5.39
C THR A 126 -7.53 19.03 6.66
N GLU A 127 -8.14 19.74 7.62
CA GLU A 127 -8.60 19.18 8.88
C GLU A 127 -9.67 18.09 8.69
N TYR A 128 -10.64 18.32 7.79
CA TYR A 128 -11.65 17.32 7.43
C TYR A 128 -11.01 16.01 6.97
N PHE A 129 -10.01 16.06 6.08
CA PHE A 129 -9.35 14.85 5.57
C PHE A 129 -8.62 14.06 6.67
N LEU A 130 -7.89 14.75 7.54
CA LEU A 130 -7.23 14.13 8.70
C LEU A 130 -8.24 13.41 9.60
N LEU A 131 -9.29 14.13 10.00
CA LEU A 131 -10.31 13.59 10.90
C LEU A 131 -11.05 12.41 10.27
N LYS A 132 -11.37 12.46 8.96
CA LYS A 132 -12.08 11.37 8.29
C LYS A 132 -11.22 10.11 8.17
N ALA A 133 -9.92 10.27 7.96
CA ALA A 133 -8.97 9.17 7.99
C ALA A 133 -8.88 8.59 9.41
N TYR A 134 -8.70 9.44 10.43
CA TYR A 134 -8.59 9.06 11.83
C TYR A 134 -9.83 8.32 12.34
N GLU A 135 -11.04 8.77 12.01
CA GLU A 135 -12.30 8.09 12.35
C GLU A 135 -12.36 6.64 11.85
N LYS A 136 -11.66 6.34 10.75
CA LYS A 136 -11.63 5.00 10.14
C LYS A 136 -10.45 4.16 10.60
N ASN A 137 -9.32 4.78 10.94
CA ASN A 137 -8.13 4.10 11.43
C ASN A 137 -7.42 4.88 12.56
N PRO A 138 -7.99 4.90 13.79
CA PRO A 138 -7.49 5.75 14.86
C PRO A 138 -6.07 5.41 15.29
N LYS A 139 -5.76 4.11 15.39
CA LYS A 139 -4.47 3.63 15.89
C LYS A 139 -3.30 4.03 14.98
N SER A 140 -3.48 3.92 13.67
CA SER A 140 -2.40 4.28 12.72
C SER A 140 -2.21 5.79 12.60
N LEU A 141 -3.21 6.60 12.95
CA LEU A 141 -3.23 8.05 12.70
C LEU A 141 -3.17 8.90 13.97
N GLU A 142 -3.08 8.28 15.15
CA GLU A 142 -3.00 8.96 16.44
C GLU A 142 -1.84 9.98 16.47
N TYR A 143 -0.67 9.60 15.97
CA TYR A 143 0.50 10.49 15.92
C TYR A 143 0.25 11.76 15.09
N LEU A 144 -0.47 11.65 13.95
CA LEU A 144 -0.80 12.80 13.10
C LEU A 144 -1.85 13.70 13.75
N VAL A 145 -2.82 13.12 14.44
CA VAL A 145 -3.82 13.89 15.19
C VAL A 145 -3.18 14.64 16.34
N ILE A 146 -2.25 14.01 17.07
CA ILE A 146 -1.46 14.67 18.12
C ILE A 146 -0.58 15.77 17.52
N GLU A 147 0.08 15.53 16.38
CA GLU A 147 0.84 16.58 15.67
C GLU A 147 -0.04 17.78 15.32
N PHE A 148 -1.28 17.53 14.89
CA PHE A 148 -2.17 18.58 14.39
C PHE A 148 -2.93 19.33 15.50
N TYR A 149 -3.34 18.64 16.57
CA TYR A 149 -4.19 19.20 17.65
C TYR A 149 -3.50 19.31 19.01
N GLY A 150 -2.35 18.69 19.19
CA GLY A 150 -1.77 18.42 20.50
C GLY A 150 -2.50 17.31 21.26
N GLU A 151 -2.13 17.12 22.52
CA GLU A 151 -2.76 16.17 23.45
C GLU A 151 -4.10 16.69 23.97
N LYS A 152 -5.11 16.75 23.09
CA LYS A 152 -6.48 17.13 23.46
C LYS A 152 -7.31 15.89 23.82
N GLU A 153 -8.05 15.98 24.93
CA GLU A 153 -8.98 14.92 25.36
C GLU A 153 -10.14 14.71 24.38
N ASN A 154 -10.55 15.76 23.64
CA ASN A 154 -11.69 15.71 22.73
C ASN A 154 -11.29 16.17 21.32
N ILE A 155 -11.10 15.21 20.42
CA ILE A 155 -10.87 15.46 19.00
C ILE A 155 -12.22 15.66 18.30
N PRO A 156 -12.40 16.75 17.52
CA PRO A 156 -13.66 16.98 16.80
C PRO A 156 -13.91 15.89 15.76
N LYS A 157 -15.18 15.68 15.41
CA LYS A 157 -15.54 14.80 14.28
C LYS A 157 -15.39 15.54 12.96
N SER A 158 -15.00 14.83 11.90
CA SER A 158 -14.89 15.34 10.54
C SER A 158 -16.13 16.11 10.06
N ASP A 159 -17.32 15.59 10.38
CA ASP A 159 -18.59 16.20 9.97
C ASP A 159 -18.86 17.57 10.63
N SER A 160 -18.18 17.88 11.75
CA SER A 160 -18.29 19.18 12.42
C SER A 160 -17.47 20.29 11.74
N ILE A 161 -16.54 19.92 10.86
CA ILE A 161 -15.62 20.82 10.15
C ILE A 161 -16.09 21.13 8.72
N LEU A 162 -17.13 20.43 8.23
CA LEU A 162 -17.57 20.45 6.82
C LEU A 162 -17.73 21.86 6.22
N VAL A 163 -16.97 22.11 5.15
CA VAL A 163 -17.11 23.31 4.28
C VAL A 163 -17.67 22.97 2.89
N ILE A 164 -17.63 21.70 2.47
CA ILE A 164 -17.99 21.30 1.11
C ILE A 164 -19.22 20.38 1.16
N LYS A 165 -20.38 20.95 0.82
CA LYS A 165 -21.61 20.20 0.48
C LYS A 165 -21.52 19.72 -0.96
#